data_AF-M3YGL6-F1
#
_entry.id   AF-M3YGL6-F1
#
_cell.length_a   1.000
_cell.length_b   1.000
_cell.length_c   1.000
_cell.angle_alpha   90.00
_cell.angle_beta   90.00
_cell.angle_gamma   90.00
#
_symmetry.space_group_name_H-M   'P 1'
#
loop_
_entity.id
_entity.type
_entity.pdbx_description
1 polymer ?
#
loop_
_entity_poly.entity_id
_entity_poly.type
_entity_poly.pdbx_seq_one_letter_code
_entity_poly.pdbx_strand_id
1 'polypeptide(L)'
;MLCIVALSQVNPPFYLPQKLDLVNSCISSTFSLPFMAPSLDRRESASLYLQTIQALDDLLQALVMEGLDPSMALLQDFLEFFRKYLTPEERADVLMVSMEAMTSANRKDAFAASKMLKMILKYSMPEIGKVPEIIQYIYHNVNNITETTAQGTIEKILYLLAQTYTDEVILTLFKMEDQSQRVVHKPWEILASFPKGYEVIMEFLMQKLTPYQKSKEQETSHRMEISPLIATRAIQELLLEPSRRMEIHTFFSSLFMALLFRISFLVLEEDTDIQDEQHITGWVDPVSCSIEALKTLMLSTGYGDHVSYVQKLGGWELLTSPERHYEGVTLLARTMVIKNCWHNRPIFSFIISMLQDLNYRNHLTAFVFMTELLRCPGVAAIADEATLHILADWFQHEELTTVKLLLQMVVTFAKHGNMVR
;
A
#
# COMPACT_ATOMS: atom_id res chain seq x y z
N MET A 1 25.08 -16.07 36.76
CA MET A 1 23.97 -15.34 37.40
C MET A 1 24.43 -14.46 38.57
N LEU A 2 25.20 -14.95 39.55
CA LEU A 2 25.73 -14.11 40.65
C LEU A 2 26.59 -12.92 40.19
N CYS A 3 27.34 -13.05 39.09
CA CYS A 3 28.18 -11.96 38.58
C CYS A 3 27.37 -10.74 38.10
N ILE A 4 26.18 -10.91 37.50
CA ILE A 4 25.38 -9.77 37.01
C ILE A 4 24.80 -8.99 38.20
N VAL A 5 24.28 -9.70 39.20
CA VAL A 5 23.77 -9.11 40.45
C VAL A 5 24.88 -8.42 41.25
N ALA A 6 26.10 -8.97 41.25
CA ALA A 6 27.25 -8.34 41.90
C ALA A 6 27.74 -7.10 41.13
N LEU A 7 27.68 -7.12 39.79
CA LEU A 7 28.14 -6.01 38.93
C LEU A 7 27.16 -4.83 38.93
N SER A 8 25.85 -5.04 39.08
CA SER A 8 24.87 -3.95 39.15
C SER A 8 25.04 -3.06 40.39
N GLN A 9 25.71 -3.55 41.44
CA GLN A 9 25.97 -2.78 42.67
C GLN A 9 27.29 -2.00 42.65
N VAL A 10 28.11 -2.16 41.61
CA VAL A 10 29.38 -1.42 41.48
C VAL A 10 29.11 -0.19 40.63
N ASN A 11 29.55 0.97 41.10
CA ASN A 11 29.44 2.26 40.39
C ASN A 11 30.83 2.74 39.89
N PRO A 12 31.58 1.98 39.05
CA PRO A 12 32.94 2.34 38.68
C PRO A 12 32.95 3.19 37.39
N PRO A 13 33.94 4.09 37.21
CA PRO A 13 34.06 4.89 36.01
C PRO A 13 34.56 4.03 34.84
N PHE A 14 33.64 3.38 34.12
CA PHE A 14 33.96 2.61 32.93
C PHE A 14 34.14 3.52 31.71
N TYR A 15 35.14 3.22 30.87
CA TYR A 15 35.25 3.82 29.54
C TYR A 15 34.26 3.16 28.57
N LEU A 16 33.87 3.89 27.51
CA LEU A 16 32.85 3.44 26.55
C LEU A 16 33.04 1.98 26.06
N PRO A 17 34.25 1.52 25.65
CA PRO A 17 34.42 0.13 25.21
C PRO A 17 34.15 -0.91 26.30
N GLN A 18 34.53 -0.61 27.55
CA GLN A 18 34.32 -1.51 28.69
C GLN A 18 32.84 -1.62 29.05
N LYS A 19 32.09 -0.52 28.92
CA LYS A 19 30.63 -0.51 29.09
C LYS A 19 29.97 -1.41 28.05
N LEU A 20 30.40 -1.32 26.80
CA LEU A 20 29.86 -2.13 25.70
C LEU A 20 30.18 -3.62 25.86
N ASP A 21 31.42 -3.97 26.23
CA ASP A 21 31.82 -5.36 26.45
C ASP A 21 31.04 -6.00 27.61
N LEU A 22 30.85 -5.25 28.70
CA LEU A 22 30.06 -5.69 29.85
C LEU A 22 28.61 -5.95 29.45
N VAL A 23 27.97 -4.98 28.78
CA VAL A 23 26.57 -5.12 28.37
C VAL A 23 26.39 -6.24 27.36
N ASN A 24 27.28 -6.36 26.37
CA ASN A 24 27.24 -7.46 25.40
C ASN A 24 27.33 -8.83 26.10
N SER A 25 28.26 -8.98 27.04
CA SER A 25 28.42 -10.22 27.82
C SER A 25 27.17 -10.52 28.67
N CYS A 26 26.59 -9.51 29.30
CA CYS A 26 25.38 -9.65 30.12
C CYS A 26 24.13 -9.97 29.29
N ILE A 27 23.91 -9.29 28.18
CA ILE A 27 22.79 -9.53 27.26
C ILE A 27 22.93 -10.94 26.65
N SER A 28 24.09 -11.28 26.08
CA SER A 28 24.31 -12.60 25.49
C SER A 28 24.11 -13.72 26.50
N SER A 29 24.53 -13.52 27.75
CA SER A 29 24.35 -14.53 28.81
C SER A 29 22.89 -14.68 29.25
N THR A 30 22.12 -13.59 29.24
CA THR A 30 20.73 -13.57 29.72
C THR A 30 19.74 -14.01 28.64
N PHE A 31 19.90 -13.51 27.39
CA PHE A 31 19.02 -13.81 26.27
C PHE A 31 19.30 -15.17 25.59
N SER A 32 20.42 -15.84 25.92
CA SER A 32 20.63 -17.24 25.54
C SER A 32 19.89 -18.23 26.44
N LEU A 33 19.28 -17.77 27.55
CA LEU A 33 18.52 -18.64 28.45
C LEU A 33 17.08 -18.79 27.94
N PRO A 34 16.50 -20.00 27.94
CA PRO A 34 15.11 -20.20 27.56
C PRO A 34 14.18 -19.49 28.55
N PHE A 35 13.17 -18.78 28.04
CA PHE A 35 12.13 -18.17 28.86
C PHE A 35 11.46 -19.25 29.74
N MET A 36 11.44 -19.03 31.06
CA MET A 36 10.79 -19.94 32.01
C MET A 36 9.59 -19.27 32.66
N ALA A 37 8.40 -19.62 32.16
CA ALA A 37 7.14 -19.26 32.83
C ALA A 37 7.07 -19.94 34.22
N PRO A 38 6.62 -19.22 35.26
CA PRO A 38 6.48 -19.79 36.60
C PRO A 38 5.39 -20.88 36.59
N SER A 39 5.82 -22.14 36.67
CA SER A 39 4.96 -23.30 36.92
C SER A 39 5.20 -23.86 38.32
N LEU A 40 4.26 -24.67 38.82
CA LEU A 40 4.33 -25.30 40.15
C LEU A 40 5.65 -26.05 40.39
N ASP A 41 6.27 -26.62 39.36
CA ASP A 41 7.54 -27.38 39.44
C ASP A 41 8.81 -26.55 39.17
N ARG A 42 8.71 -25.28 38.73
CA ARG A 42 9.88 -24.46 38.31
C ARG A 42 9.98 -23.10 39.01
N ARG A 43 9.38 -22.97 40.21
CA ARG A 43 9.24 -21.69 40.93
C ARG A 43 10.57 -21.00 41.24
N GLU A 44 11.56 -21.76 41.72
CA GLU A 44 12.89 -21.22 42.08
C GLU A 44 13.66 -20.74 40.83
N SER A 45 13.65 -21.53 39.76
CA SER A 45 14.33 -21.17 38.52
C SER A 45 13.67 -19.98 37.80
N ALA A 46 12.34 -19.87 37.86
CA ALA A 46 11.62 -18.68 37.38
C ALA A 46 11.95 -17.43 38.22
N SER A 47 12.10 -17.59 39.54
CA SER A 47 12.52 -16.49 40.42
C SER A 47 13.94 -16.00 40.12
N LEU A 48 14.89 -16.90 39.90
CA LEU A 48 16.27 -16.56 39.54
C LEU A 48 16.36 -15.86 38.17
N TYR A 49 15.53 -16.28 37.22
CA TYR A 49 15.43 -15.62 35.92
C TYR A 49 14.95 -14.17 36.07
N LEU A 50 13.86 -13.95 36.81
CA LEU A 50 13.35 -12.60 37.09
C LEU A 50 14.38 -11.71 37.80
N GLN A 51 15.10 -12.24 38.79
CA GLN A 51 16.18 -11.50 39.46
C GLN A 51 17.32 -11.13 38.51
N THR A 52 17.63 -11.99 37.54
CA THR A 52 18.67 -11.73 36.53
C THR A 52 18.23 -10.63 35.56
N ILE A 53 16.96 -10.64 35.15
CA ILE A 53 16.38 -9.58 34.32
C ILE A 53 16.38 -8.25 35.07
N GLN A 54 15.98 -8.24 36.35
CA GLN A 54 16.02 -7.02 37.16
C GLN A 54 17.44 -6.47 37.34
N ALA A 55 18.43 -7.34 37.62
CA ALA A 55 19.81 -6.89 37.76
C ALA A 55 20.40 -6.35 36.44
N LEU A 56 19.95 -6.89 35.30
CA LEU A 56 20.29 -6.35 33.99
C LEU A 56 19.65 -4.97 33.77
N ASP A 57 18.37 -4.79 34.15
CA ASP A 57 17.67 -3.49 34.08
C ASP A 57 18.38 -2.42 34.93
N ASP A 58 18.70 -2.73 36.18
CA ASP A 58 19.42 -1.83 37.09
C ASP A 58 20.80 -1.45 36.51
N LEU A 59 21.52 -2.42 35.93
CA LEU A 59 22.82 -2.20 35.30
C LEU A 59 22.70 -1.31 34.05
N LEU A 60 21.71 -1.56 33.20
CA LEU A 60 21.46 -0.72 32.01
C LEU A 60 21.08 0.70 32.43
N GLN A 61 20.21 0.85 33.44
CA GLN A 61 19.83 2.14 33.97
C GLN A 61 21.04 2.90 34.52
N ALA A 62 21.90 2.23 35.30
CA ALA A 62 23.13 2.84 35.82
C ALA A 62 24.08 3.29 34.70
N LEU A 63 24.28 2.46 33.66
CA LEU A 63 25.20 2.75 32.56
C LEU A 63 24.68 3.82 31.59
N VAL A 64 23.37 3.85 31.33
CA VAL A 64 22.71 4.83 30.45
C VAL A 64 22.56 6.18 31.13
N MET A 65 22.26 6.20 32.43
CA MET A 65 22.04 7.42 33.22
C MET A 65 23.31 7.98 33.87
N GLU A 66 24.49 7.45 33.54
CA GLU A 66 25.78 7.95 34.04
C GLU A 66 26.15 9.28 33.37
N GLY A 67 25.49 10.35 33.80
CA GLY A 67 25.57 11.71 33.25
C GLY A 67 24.17 12.26 32.95
N LEU A 68 23.97 13.57 33.13
CA LEU A 68 22.66 14.23 32.90
C LEU A 68 22.12 14.13 31.46
N ASP A 69 22.89 13.57 30.52
CA ASP A 69 22.46 13.29 29.15
C ASP A 69 22.98 11.90 28.72
N PRO A 70 22.11 10.96 28.32
CA PRO A 70 22.53 9.66 27.82
C PRO A 70 23.29 9.81 26.50
N SER A 71 24.45 9.14 26.39
CA SER A 71 25.23 9.16 25.15
C SER A 71 24.46 8.46 24.03
N MET A 72 24.10 9.21 22.99
CA MET A 72 23.42 8.67 21.81
C MET A 72 24.19 7.52 21.13
N ALA A 73 25.53 7.54 21.20
CA ALA A 73 26.37 6.46 20.67
C ALA A 73 26.21 5.17 21.48
N LEU A 74 26.22 5.27 22.81
CA LEU A 74 26.03 4.12 23.71
C LEU A 74 24.62 3.53 23.54
N LEU A 75 23.60 4.37 23.41
CA LEU A 75 22.23 3.93 23.11
C LEU A 75 22.14 3.22 21.75
N GLN A 76 22.84 3.71 20.74
CA GLN A 76 22.87 3.09 19.42
C GLN A 76 23.45 1.67 19.48
N ASP A 77 24.59 1.51 20.15
CA ASP A 77 25.26 0.21 20.25
C ASP A 77 24.38 -0.80 21.02
N PHE A 78 23.73 -0.38 22.11
CA PHE A 78 22.78 -1.23 22.84
C PHE A 78 21.61 -1.70 21.97
N LEU A 79 21.00 -0.79 21.21
CA LEU A 79 19.92 -1.14 20.30
C LEU A 79 20.36 -2.15 19.24
N GLU A 80 21.59 -2.02 18.73
CA GLU A 80 22.15 -2.98 17.77
C GLU A 80 22.38 -4.38 18.39
N PHE A 81 22.73 -4.45 19.68
CA PHE A 81 22.83 -5.72 20.40
C PHE A 81 21.46 -6.39 20.59
N PHE A 82 20.49 -5.66 21.15
CA PHE A 82 19.16 -6.22 21.44
C PHE A 82 18.47 -6.70 20.17
N ARG A 83 18.66 -6.00 19.05
CA ARG A 83 18.02 -6.34 17.77
C ARG A 83 18.15 -7.81 17.36
N LYS A 84 19.26 -8.47 17.69
CA LYS A 84 19.50 -9.89 17.34
C LYS A 84 18.69 -10.87 18.19
N TYR A 85 18.25 -10.45 19.37
CA TYR A 85 17.56 -11.27 20.35
C TYR A 85 16.05 -11.02 20.41
N LEU A 86 15.59 -9.86 19.93
CA LEU A 86 14.17 -9.53 19.92
C LEU A 86 13.40 -10.33 18.85
N THR A 87 12.31 -10.95 19.27
CA THR A 87 11.27 -11.53 18.40
C THR A 87 10.52 -10.43 17.64
N PRO A 88 9.79 -10.76 16.55
CA PRO A 88 8.96 -9.78 15.84
C PRO A 88 7.98 -9.02 16.75
N GLU A 89 7.38 -9.72 17.71
CA GLU A 89 6.44 -9.18 18.70
C GLU A 89 7.11 -8.17 19.64
N GLU A 90 8.29 -8.50 20.18
CA GLU A 90 9.03 -7.62 21.08
C GLU A 90 9.58 -6.39 20.33
N ARG A 91 9.92 -6.54 19.04
CA ARG A 91 10.31 -5.39 18.20
C ARG A 91 9.16 -4.41 18.06
N ALA A 92 7.94 -4.91 17.89
CA ALA A 92 6.75 -4.08 17.85
C ALA A 92 6.53 -3.33 19.17
N ASP A 93 6.71 -4.02 20.30
CA ASP A 93 6.60 -3.41 21.63
C ASP A 93 7.64 -2.30 21.83
N VAL A 94 8.90 -2.50 21.38
CA VAL A 94 9.92 -1.45 21.40
C VAL A 94 9.54 -0.23 20.54
N LEU A 95 8.97 -0.45 19.35
CA LEU A 95 8.48 0.64 18.51
C LEU A 95 7.35 1.41 19.22
N MET A 96 6.39 0.69 19.79
CA MET A 96 5.25 1.26 20.52
C MET A 96 5.68 2.12 21.70
N VAL A 97 6.51 1.57 22.60
CA VAL A 97 7.03 2.30 23.76
C VAL A 97 7.82 3.55 23.34
N SER A 98 8.60 3.45 22.26
CA SER A 98 9.33 4.59 21.72
C SER A 98 8.39 5.68 21.18
N MET A 99 7.29 5.29 20.51
CA MET A 99 6.28 6.23 20.04
C MET A 99 5.47 6.86 21.18
N GLU A 100 5.18 6.12 22.24
CA GLU A 100 4.57 6.65 23.46
C GLU A 100 5.46 7.71 24.10
N ALA A 101 6.77 7.47 24.21
CA ALA A 101 7.71 8.48 24.70
C ALA A 101 7.75 9.74 23.82
N MET A 102 7.51 9.62 22.50
CA MET A 102 7.39 10.77 21.58
C MET A 102 6.13 11.61 21.80
N THR A 103 5.11 11.10 22.47
CA THR A 103 3.92 11.88 22.87
C THR A 103 4.13 12.68 24.16
N SER A 104 5.31 12.59 24.79
CA SER A 104 5.60 13.30 26.04
C SER A 104 5.47 14.82 25.90
N ALA A 105 4.99 15.47 26.96
CA ALA A 105 4.92 16.93 27.02
C ALA A 105 6.32 17.60 27.04
N ASN A 106 7.36 16.83 27.40
CA ASN A 106 8.74 17.31 27.40
C ASN A 106 9.37 17.12 26.02
N ARG A 107 9.59 18.22 25.32
CA ARG A 107 10.22 18.21 23.98
C ARG A 107 11.58 17.53 23.93
N LYS A 108 12.37 17.56 25.01
CA LYS A 108 13.68 16.90 25.04
C LYS A 108 13.55 15.38 25.04
N ASP A 109 12.59 14.86 25.80
CA ASP A 109 12.33 13.42 25.89
C ASP A 109 11.74 12.90 24.58
N ALA A 110 10.77 13.63 24.01
CA ALA A 110 10.23 13.33 22.69
C ALA A 110 11.29 13.34 21.59
N PHE A 111 12.22 14.32 21.62
CA PHE A 111 13.34 14.38 20.70
C PHE A 111 14.34 13.24 20.89
N ALA A 112 14.69 12.89 22.13
CA ALA A 112 15.58 11.76 22.41
C ALA A 112 14.97 10.44 21.92
N ALA A 113 13.69 10.19 22.24
CA ALA A 113 12.93 9.04 21.76
C ALA A 113 12.88 8.99 20.22
N SER A 114 12.61 10.13 19.56
CA SER A 114 12.56 10.18 18.09
C SER A 114 13.92 9.91 17.44
N LYS A 115 15.02 10.37 18.07
CA LYS A 115 16.38 10.06 17.61
C LYS A 115 16.71 8.58 17.80
N MET A 116 16.38 8.00 18.96
CA MET A 116 16.57 6.57 19.21
C MET A 116 15.85 5.74 18.17
N LEU A 117 14.56 6.01 17.96
CA LEU A 117 13.74 5.30 16.99
C LEU A 117 14.27 5.47 15.56
N LYS A 118 14.70 6.67 15.18
CA LYS A 118 15.33 6.91 13.87
C LYS A 118 16.61 6.09 13.67
N MET A 119 17.38 5.83 14.73
CA MET A 119 18.55 4.94 14.66
C MET A 119 18.14 3.49 14.44
N ILE A 120 17.10 3.00 15.13
CA ILE A 120 16.54 1.65 14.93
C ILE A 120 16.13 1.48 13.46
N LEU A 121 15.44 2.49 12.90
CA LEU A 121 14.94 2.48 11.51
C LEU A 121 16.03 2.73 10.44
N LYS A 122 17.26 3.12 10.81
CA LYS A 122 18.34 3.41 9.85
C LYS A 122 18.90 2.13 9.22
N TYR A 123 18.87 1.05 9.97
CA TYR A 123 19.29 -0.26 9.51
C TYR A 123 18.06 -1.03 9.02
N SER A 124 18.20 -1.92 8.03
CA SER A 124 17.07 -2.64 7.41
C SER A 124 16.09 -3.15 8.47
N MET A 125 14.80 -2.84 8.40
CA MET A 125 13.88 -3.32 9.42
C MET A 125 13.80 -4.84 9.34
N PRO A 126 14.20 -5.58 10.40
CA PRO A 126 13.93 -7.01 10.45
C PRO A 126 12.42 -7.21 10.68
N GLU A 127 11.90 -8.42 10.50
CA GLU A 127 10.47 -8.71 10.63
C GLU A 127 9.85 -8.14 11.91
N ILE A 128 8.71 -7.45 11.77
CA ILE A 128 7.95 -6.77 12.82
C ILE A 128 6.62 -7.51 12.99
N GLY A 129 6.26 -7.85 14.23
CA GLY A 129 4.94 -8.38 14.60
C GLY A 129 3.96 -7.24 14.93
N LYS A 130 2.71 -7.57 15.32
CA LYS A 130 1.70 -6.57 15.76
C LYS A 130 1.60 -5.32 14.87
N VAL A 131 1.67 -5.48 13.55
CA VAL A 131 1.58 -4.33 12.63
C VAL A 131 0.26 -3.58 12.82
N PRO A 132 -0.92 -4.24 12.93
CA PRO A 132 -2.19 -3.54 13.16
C PRO A 132 -2.18 -2.65 14.41
N GLU A 133 -1.59 -3.10 15.52
CA GLU A 133 -1.51 -2.34 16.77
C GLU A 133 -0.66 -1.08 16.60
N ILE A 134 0.47 -1.17 15.88
CA ILE A 134 1.32 -0.02 15.56
C ILE A 134 0.54 0.99 14.71
N ILE A 135 -0.18 0.54 13.68
CA ILE A 135 -0.97 1.42 12.81
C ILE A 135 -2.11 2.10 13.59
N GLN A 136 -2.81 1.34 14.44
CA GLN A 136 -3.84 1.89 15.33
C GLN A 136 -3.27 2.97 16.25
N TYR A 137 -2.09 2.75 16.81
CA TYR A 137 -1.43 3.74 17.65
C TYR A 137 -1.14 5.04 16.88
N ILE A 138 -0.54 4.92 15.69
CA ILE A 138 -0.20 6.05 14.83
C ILE A 138 -1.48 6.83 14.49
N TYR A 139 -2.55 6.14 14.09
CA TYR A 139 -3.83 6.75 13.74
C TYR A 139 -4.38 7.65 14.86
N HIS A 140 -4.35 7.18 16.10
CA HIS A 140 -4.89 7.93 17.24
C HIS A 140 -3.97 9.06 17.74
N ASN A 141 -2.64 8.90 17.61
CA ASN A 141 -1.67 9.77 18.28
C ASN A 141 -0.90 10.70 17.36
N VAL A 142 -0.99 10.56 16.03
CA VAL A 142 -0.24 11.39 15.08
C VAL A 142 -0.44 12.89 15.30
N ASN A 143 -1.65 13.31 15.70
CA ASN A 143 -1.98 14.71 15.97
C ASN A 143 -1.50 15.20 17.35
N ASN A 144 -1.21 14.30 18.29
CA ASN A 144 -0.76 14.64 19.64
C ASN A 144 0.75 14.95 19.67
N ILE A 145 1.48 14.59 18.62
CA ILE A 145 2.93 14.70 18.55
C ILE A 145 3.27 16.03 17.92
N THR A 146 3.80 16.94 18.75
CA THR A 146 4.06 18.33 18.36
C THR A 146 5.52 18.60 18.00
N GLU A 147 6.45 17.70 18.36
CA GLU A 147 7.86 17.83 18.04
C GLU A 147 8.13 17.38 16.60
N THR A 148 8.78 18.24 15.82
CA THR A 148 8.93 18.08 14.37
C THR A 148 9.75 16.85 13.96
N THR A 149 10.76 16.48 14.74
CA THR A 149 11.59 15.29 14.47
C THR A 149 10.78 14.02 14.73
N ALA A 150 10.00 13.99 15.80
CA ALA A 150 9.10 12.91 16.17
C ALA A 150 8.00 12.70 15.12
N GLN A 151 7.41 13.78 14.61
CA GLN A 151 6.47 13.72 13.47
C GLN A 151 7.12 13.01 12.28
N GLY A 152 8.26 13.52 11.79
CA GLY A 152 8.95 12.91 10.64
C GLY A 152 9.42 11.47 10.89
N THR A 153 9.69 11.10 12.14
CA THR A 153 10.01 9.70 12.50
C THR A 153 8.77 8.81 12.38
N ILE A 154 7.60 9.24 12.85
CA ILE A 154 6.34 8.48 12.71
C ILE A 154 5.93 8.33 11.25
N GLU A 155 6.06 9.41 10.47
CA GLU A 155 5.78 9.38 9.04
C GLU A 155 6.65 8.30 8.36
N LYS A 156 7.93 8.25 8.73
CA LYS A 156 8.86 7.23 8.22
C LYS A 156 8.50 5.81 8.68
N ILE A 157 7.99 5.61 9.89
CA ILE A 157 7.57 4.29 10.38
C ILE A 157 6.39 3.78 9.55
N LEU A 158 5.35 4.59 9.42
CA LEU A 158 4.16 4.23 8.64
C LEU A 158 4.54 3.90 7.20
N TYR A 159 5.41 4.72 6.60
CA TYR A 159 5.98 4.45 5.28
C TYR A 159 6.68 3.08 5.20
N LEU A 160 7.62 2.79 6.11
CA LEU A 160 8.38 1.54 6.10
C LEU A 160 7.50 0.30 6.30
N LEU A 161 6.49 0.40 7.17
CA LEU A 161 5.50 -0.65 7.38
C LEU A 161 4.69 -0.87 6.11
N ALA A 162 4.21 0.19 5.46
CA ALA A 162 3.44 0.06 4.22
C ALA A 162 4.23 -0.52 3.06
N GLN A 163 5.56 -0.38 3.04
CA GLN A 163 6.42 -1.03 2.03
C GLN A 163 6.56 -2.55 2.26
N THR A 164 6.41 -3.03 3.49
CA THR A 164 6.71 -4.42 3.86
C THR A 164 5.44 -5.24 4.16
N TYR A 165 4.43 -4.60 4.74
CA TYR A 165 3.20 -5.16 5.26
C TYR A 165 1.97 -4.44 4.68
N THR A 166 1.98 -4.17 3.36
CA THR A 166 0.98 -3.34 2.69
C THR A 166 -0.45 -3.80 2.99
N ASP A 167 -0.72 -5.10 2.93
CA ASP A 167 -2.05 -5.65 3.24
C ASP A 167 -2.53 -5.27 4.64
N GLU A 168 -1.71 -5.54 5.67
CA GLU A 168 -2.07 -5.28 7.07
C GLU A 168 -2.26 -3.79 7.34
N VAL A 169 -1.43 -2.93 6.74
CA VAL A 169 -1.53 -1.47 6.91
C VAL A 169 -2.84 -0.95 6.35
N ILE A 170 -3.16 -1.28 5.09
CA ILE A 170 -4.36 -0.76 4.41
C ILE A 170 -5.63 -1.29 5.08
N LEU A 171 -5.68 -2.59 5.41
CA LEU A 171 -6.83 -3.19 6.08
C LEU A 171 -7.06 -2.58 7.46
N THR A 172 -5.99 -2.30 8.21
CA THR A 172 -6.09 -1.64 9.51
C THR A 172 -6.59 -0.21 9.36
N LEU A 173 -6.09 0.57 8.39
CA LEU A 173 -6.55 1.94 8.16
C LEU A 173 -8.06 1.99 7.86
N PHE A 174 -8.56 1.13 6.97
CA PHE A 174 -10.00 1.08 6.68
C PHE A 174 -10.85 0.63 7.87
N LYS A 175 -10.38 -0.38 8.63
CA LYS A 175 -11.05 -0.80 9.87
C LYS A 175 -11.19 0.38 10.85
N MET A 176 -10.19 1.23 10.92
CA MET A 176 -10.17 2.42 11.80
C MET A 176 -11.08 3.54 11.30
N GLU A 177 -11.09 3.78 9.99
CA GLU A 177 -11.96 4.77 9.36
C GLU A 177 -13.44 4.40 9.52
N ASP A 178 -13.79 3.14 9.23
CA ASP A 178 -15.16 2.63 9.34
C ASP A 178 -15.68 2.68 10.80
N GLN A 179 -14.80 2.50 11.79
CA GLN A 179 -15.15 2.56 13.23
C GLN A 179 -15.25 3.98 13.78
N SER A 180 -14.43 4.92 13.30
CA SER A 180 -14.25 6.22 13.95
C SER A 180 -15.27 7.29 13.53
N GLN A 181 -16.04 7.07 12.45
CA GLN A 181 -16.95 8.04 11.81
C GLN A 181 -16.31 9.40 11.45
N ARG A 182 -15.01 9.56 11.70
CA ARG A 182 -14.22 10.76 11.40
C ARG A 182 -13.20 10.37 10.35
N VAL A 183 -13.32 10.97 9.18
CA VAL A 183 -12.33 10.81 8.11
C VAL A 183 -11.03 11.50 8.56
N VAL A 184 -10.03 10.69 8.92
CA VAL A 184 -8.69 11.19 9.22
C VAL A 184 -7.83 10.94 7.98
N HIS A 185 -7.63 11.97 7.15
CA HIS A 185 -6.81 11.87 5.94
C HIS A 185 -5.31 11.73 6.23
N LYS A 186 -4.88 11.98 7.48
CA LYS A 186 -3.46 12.09 7.83
C LYS A 186 -2.62 10.85 7.51
N PRO A 187 -3.05 9.60 7.79
CA PRO A 187 -2.29 8.42 7.41
C PRO A 187 -2.09 8.29 5.89
N TRP A 188 -3.10 8.63 5.08
CA TRP A 188 -3.01 8.58 3.62
C TRP A 188 -2.05 9.64 3.07
N GLU A 189 -2.07 10.86 3.62
CA GLU A 189 -1.07 11.90 3.32
C GLU A 189 0.36 11.40 3.58
N ILE A 190 0.56 10.66 4.68
CA ILE A 190 1.86 10.10 5.06
C ILE A 190 2.29 9.01 4.08
N LEU A 191 1.42 8.08 3.73
CA LEU A 191 1.71 7.04 2.73
C LEU A 191 2.10 7.68 1.39
N ALA A 192 1.45 8.77 1.04
CA ALA A 192 1.74 9.53 -0.16
C ALA A 192 2.86 10.57 0.03
N SER A 193 3.50 10.71 1.20
CA SER A 193 4.57 11.70 1.40
C SER A 193 5.90 11.31 0.75
N PHE A 194 6.06 10.04 0.37
CA PHE A 194 7.29 9.51 -0.25
C PHE A 194 7.05 9.05 -1.70
N PRO A 195 7.64 9.70 -2.73
CA PRO A 195 7.36 9.40 -4.13
C PRO A 195 7.54 7.91 -4.49
N LYS A 196 8.69 7.34 -4.14
CA LYS A 196 9.00 5.95 -4.52
C LYS A 196 8.11 4.94 -3.81
N GLY A 197 7.73 5.18 -2.56
CA GLY A 197 6.80 4.26 -1.89
C GLY A 197 5.37 4.44 -2.34
N TYR A 198 4.97 5.65 -2.73
CA TYR A 198 3.69 5.87 -3.39
C TYR A 198 3.59 5.03 -4.66
N GLU A 199 4.61 5.04 -5.52
CA GLU A 199 4.67 4.19 -6.72
C GLU A 199 4.53 2.70 -6.37
N VAL A 200 5.30 2.20 -5.39
CA VAL A 200 5.26 0.79 -4.96
C VAL A 200 3.88 0.40 -4.43
N ILE A 201 3.27 1.24 -3.58
CA ILE A 201 1.94 0.98 -3.03
C ILE A 201 0.89 1.02 -4.15
N MET A 202 0.97 2.00 -5.05
CA MET A 202 0.05 2.10 -6.18
C MET A 202 0.15 0.88 -7.11
N GLU A 203 1.36 0.47 -7.48
CA GLU A 203 1.59 -0.74 -8.29
C GLU A 203 1.02 -2.00 -7.60
N PHE A 204 1.25 -2.15 -6.30
CA PHE A 204 0.72 -3.26 -5.51
C PHE A 204 -0.81 -3.27 -5.52
N LEU A 205 -1.46 -2.13 -5.26
CA LEU A 205 -2.92 -2.03 -5.25
C LEU A 205 -3.52 -2.25 -6.65
N MET A 206 -2.86 -1.77 -7.71
CA MET A 206 -3.28 -2.00 -9.09
C MET A 206 -3.24 -3.48 -9.47
N GLN A 207 -2.25 -4.24 -8.99
CA GLN A 207 -2.21 -5.68 -9.20
C GLN A 207 -3.42 -6.38 -8.56
N LYS A 208 -3.90 -5.89 -7.40
CA LYS A 208 -5.12 -6.40 -6.75
C LYS A 208 -6.42 -6.06 -7.50
N LEU A 209 -6.42 -5.08 -8.41
CA LEU A 209 -7.60 -4.77 -9.24
C LEU A 209 -7.77 -5.73 -10.42
N THR A 210 -6.69 -6.37 -10.86
CA THR A 210 -6.75 -7.28 -12.01
C THR A 210 -7.39 -8.58 -11.55
N PRO A 211 -8.44 -9.09 -12.24
CA PRO A 211 -8.99 -10.40 -11.92
C PRO A 211 -7.92 -11.46 -12.23
N TYR A 212 -7.12 -11.80 -11.23
CA TYR A 212 -6.10 -12.83 -11.33
C TYR A 212 -6.81 -14.17 -11.52
N GLN A 213 -6.39 -14.94 -12.52
CA GLN A 213 -6.69 -16.37 -12.58
C GLN A 213 -6.15 -16.97 -11.29
N LYS A 214 -7.01 -17.38 -10.36
CA LYS A 214 -6.62 -18.22 -9.22
C LYS A 214 -5.97 -19.48 -9.82
N SER A 215 -4.65 -19.51 -9.94
CA SER A 215 -3.93 -20.77 -10.12
C SER A 215 -4.22 -21.57 -8.85
N LYS A 216 -4.81 -22.75 -9.04
CA LYS A 216 -5.37 -23.65 -8.02
C LYS A 216 -4.37 -24.18 -6.97
N GLU A 217 -3.19 -23.57 -6.82
CA GLU A 217 -2.05 -24.14 -6.10
C GLU A 217 -1.54 -23.31 -4.91
N GLN A 218 -2.16 -22.19 -4.54
CA GLN A 218 -1.73 -21.40 -3.39
C GLN A 218 -2.86 -21.05 -2.40
N GLU A 219 -3.67 -22.04 -2.03
CA GLU A 219 -4.40 -22.01 -0.76
C GLU A 219 -3.47 -22.44 0.39
N THR A 220 -2.38 -21.71 0.62
CA THR A 220 -1.57 -21.89 1.84
C THR A 220 -0.92 -20.57 2.27
N SER A 221 -1.72 -19.65 2.82
CA SER A 221 -1.42 -19.05 4.13
C SER A 221 -2.60 -18.19 4.58
N HIS A 222 -2.91 -18.21 5.87
CA HIS A 222 -3.85 -17.29 6.53
C HIS A 222 -3.33 -15.84 6.57
N ARG A 223 -2.72 -15.35 5.48
CA ARG A 223 -2.29 -13.95 5.36
C ARG A 223 -3.51 -13.11 5.03
N MET A 224 -3.72 -12.05 5.80
CA MET A 224 -4.76 -11.05 5.52
C MET A 224 -4.48 -10.47 4.13
N GLU A 225 -5.39 -10.65 3.18
CA GLU A 225 -5.21 -10.18 1.80
C GLU A 225 -6.23 -9.09 1.50
N ILE A 226 -5.77 -7.99 0.91
CA ILE A 226 -6.66 -6.91 0.46
C ILE A 226 -7.58 -7.43 -0.66
N SER A 227 -8.89 -7.27 -0.48
CA SER A 227 -9.85 -7.52 -1.55
C SER A 227 -9.75 -6.43 -2.65
N PRO A 228 -10.10 -6.75 -3.90
CA PRO A 228 -10.16 -5.78 -4.98
C PRO A 228 -11.01 -4.51 -4.66
N LEU A 229 -12.07 -4.64 -3.86
CA LEU A 229 -12.85 -3.50 -3.38
C LEU A 229 -12.03 -2.59 -2.45
N ILE A 230 -11.35 -3.16 -1.46
CA ILE A 230 -10.48 -2.40 -0.55
C ILE A 230 -9.32 -1.76 -1.31
N ALA A 231 -8.76 -2.45 -2.31
CA ALA A 231 -7.74 -1.88 -3.18
C ALA A 231 -8.27 -0.67 -3.96
N THR A 232 -9.51 -0.74 -4.47
CA THR A 232 -10.16 0.38 -5.17
C THR A 232 -10.34 1.59 -4.25
N ARG A 233 -10.80 1.36 -3.01
CA ARG A 233 -10.92 2.43 -2.00
C ARG A 233 -9.55 3.04 -1.66
N ALA A 234 -8.53 2.20 -1.44
CA ALA A 234 -7.18 2.66 -1.13
C ALA A 234 -6.59 3.52 -2.24
N ILE A 235 -6.78 3.09 -3.50
CA ILE A 235 -6.38 3.87 -4.67
C ILE A 235 -7.11 5.22 -4.68
N GLN A 236 -8.42 5.25 -4.43
CA GLN A 236 -9.17 6.50 -4.38
C GLN A 236 -8.61 7.48 -3.34
N GLU A 237 -8.31 7.02 -2.12
CA GLU A 237 -7.68 7.86 -1.09
C GLU A 237 -6.32 8.39 -1.53
N LEU A 238 -5.49 7.54 -2.14
CA LEU A 238 -4.16 7.95 -2.65
C LEU A 238 -4.23 8.90 -3.86
N LEU A 239 -5.31 8.87 -4.64
CA LEU A 239 -5.53 9.79 -5.76
C LEU A 239 -5.95 11.19 -5.32
N LEU A 240 -6.49 11.33 -4.10
CA LEU A 240 -6.88 12.62 -3.53
C LEU A 240 -5.66 13.45 -3.10
N GLU A 241 -4.48 12.83 -2.95
CA GLU A 241 -3.26 13.53 -2.56
C GLU A 241 -2.76 14.49 -3.66
N PRO A 242 -2.81 15.83 -3.45
CA PRO A 242 -2.48 16.79 -4.49
C PRO A 242 -0.99 16.82 -4.85
N SER A 243 -0.11 16.37 -3.93
CA SER A 243 1.34 16.41 -4.13
C SER A 243 1.87 15.37 -5.13
N ARG A 244 1.04 14.40 -5.57
CA ARG A 244 1.44 13.26 -6.40
C ARG A 244 0.98 13.30 -7.86
N ARG A 245 0.62 14.47 -8.37
CA ARG A 245 0.08 14.60 -9.74
C ARG A 245 0.98 13.99 -10.82
N MET A 246 2.31 14.13 -10.70
CA MET A 246 3.24 13.64 -11.72
C MET A 246 3.27 12.11 -11.76
N GLU A 247 3.30 11.47 -10.60
CA GLU A 247 3.23 10.03 -10.43
C GLU A 247 1.88 9.51 -10.93
N ILE A 248 0.77 10.17 -10.58
CA ILE A 248 -0.57 9.80 -11.08
C ILE A 248 -0.63 9.85 -12.61
N HIS A 249 0.00 10.86 -13.26
CA HIS A 249 0.09 10.91 -14.72
C HIS A 249 0.80 9.69 -15.32
N THR A 250 1.83 9.15 -14.65
CA THR A 250 2.53 7.94 -15.13
C THR A 250 1.67 6.69 -15.06
N PHE A 251 0.82 6.56 -14.04
CA PHE A 251 -0.11 5.42 -13.88
C PHE A 251 -1.44 5.62 -14.60
N PHE A 252 -1.74 6.81 -15.12
CA PHE A 252 -3.08 7.15 -15.60
C PHE A 252 -3.64 6.12 -16.58
N SER A 253 -2.86 5.71 -17.59
CA SER A 253 -3.37 4.85 -18.67
C SER A 253 -3.69 3.44 -18.19
N SER A 254 -2.78 2.86 -17.39
CA SER A 254 -2.95 1.53 -16.82
C SER A 254 -4.05 1.52 -15.76
N LEU A 255 -4.09 2.52 -14.87
CA LEU A 255 -5.10 2.62 -13.82
C LEU A 255 -6.49 2.93 -14.37
N PHE A 256 -6.60 3.82 -15.37
CA PHE A 256 -7.86 4.13 -16.04
C PHE A 256 -8.47 2.86 -16.65
N MET A 257 -7.65 2.08 -17.38
CA MET A 257 -8.12 0.85 -17.99
C MET A 257 -8.40 -0.24 -16.96
N ALA A 258 -7.58 -0.38 -15.92
CA ALA A 258 -7.83 -1.32 -14.83
C ALA A 258 -9.17 -1.05 -14.14
N LEU A 259 -9.48 0.21 -13.83
CA LEU A 259 -10.76 0.61 -13.24
C LEU A 259 -11.93 0.41 -14.20
N LEU A 260 -11.77 0.76 -15.48
CA LEU A 260 -12.81 0.54 -16.51
C LEU A 260 -13.12 -0.95 -16.68
N PHE A 261 -12.10 -1.80 -16.76
CA PHE A 261 -12.25 -3.24 -16.85
C PHE A 261 -12.84 -3.85 -15.59
N ARG A 262 -12.50 -3.31 -14.41
CA ARG A 262 -13.16 -3.69 -13.15
C ARG A 262 -14.65 -3.35 -13.17
N ILE A 263 -15.04 -2.17 -13.64
CA ILE A 263 -16.45 -1.81 -13.81
C ILE A 263 -17.14 -2.78 -14.77
N SER A 264 -16.54 -3.07 -15.93
CA SER A 264 -17.09 -4.04 -16.88
C SER A 264 -17.29 -5.41 -16.27
N PHE A 265 -16.28 -5.90 -15.55
CA PHE A 265 -16.34 -7.19 -14.85
C PHE A 265 -17.51 -7.23 -13.85
N LEU A 266 -17.59 -6.22 -12.97
CA LEU A 266 -18.63 -6.16 -11.92
C LEU A 266 -20.05 -6.00 -12.48
N VAL A 267 -20.21 -5.38 -13.65
CA VAL A 267 -21.52 -5.09 -14.25
C VAL A 267 -22.00 -6.23 -15.16
N LEU A 268 -21.08 -6.92 -15.82
CA LEU A 268 -21.41 -7.92 -16.85
C LEU A 268 -21.36 -9.36 -16.34
N GLU A 269 -20.64 -9.62 -15.25
CA GLU A 269 -20.52 -10.96 -14.69
C GLU A 269 -21.26 -11.08 -13.36
N GLU A 270 -22.27 -11.95 -13.34
CA GLU A 270 -22.97 -12.37 -12.12
C GLU A 270 -22.12 -13.43 -11.38
N ASP A 271 -20.96 -13.05 -10.84
CA ASP A 271 -20.10 -14.00 -10.12
C ASP A 271 -20.55 -14.14 -8.65
N THR A 272 -20.58 -15.37 -8.12
CA THR A 272 -20.99 -15.67 -6.74
C THR A 272 -19.99 -15.16 -5.70
N ASP A 273 -18.73 -14.93 -6.08
CA ASP A 273 -17.68 -14.34 -5.23
C ASP A 273 -17.96 -12.86 -4.87
N ILE A 274 -18.86 -12.18 -5.59
CA ILE A 274 -19.27 -10.78 -5.31
C ILE A 274 -20.04 -10.68 -3.98
N GLN A 275 -20.74 -11.75 -3.57
CA GLN A 275 -21.49 -11.78 -2.31
C GLN A 275 -20.55 -11.79 -1.08
N ASP A 276 -19.41 -12.48 -1.16
CA ASP A 276 -18.42 -12.49 -0.08
C ASP A 276 -17.75 -11.12 0.11
N GLU A 277 -17.54 -10.34 -0.95
CA GLU A 277 -17.04 -8.95 -0.83
C GLU A 277 -18.05 -8.02 -0.14
N GLN A 278 -19.35 -8.20 -0.39
CA GLN A 278 -20.42 -7.39 0.22
C GLN A 278 -20.58 -7.66 1.71
N HIS A 279 -20.34 -8.90 2.16
CA HIS A 279 -20.46 -9.29 3.57
C HIS A 279 -19.34 -8.73 4.46
N ILE A 280 -18.19 -8.33 3.90
CA ILE A 280 -17.02 -7.85 4.66
C ILE A 280 -17.06 -6.33 4.89
N THR A 281 -17.64 -5.54 3.97
CA THR A 281 -17.61 -4.05 4.04
C THR A 281 -18.97 -3.37 4.18
N GLY A 282 -20.07 -4.12 4.27
CA GLY A 282 -21.37 -3.70 4.82
C GLY A 282 -22.15 -2.53 4.18
N TRP A 283 -21.54 -1.62 3.41
CA TRP A 283 -22.21 -0.37 3.01
C TRP A 283 -21.77 0.23 1.66
N VAL A 284 -20.73 -0.31 1.00
CA VAL A 284 -20.18 0.27 -0.25
C VAL A 284 -20.42 -0.66 -1.43
N ASP A 285 -21.18 -0.16 -2.42
CA ASP A 285 -21.38 -0.83 -3.71
C ASP A 285 -20.07 -0.85 -4.52
N PRO A 286 -19.55 -2.03 -4.92
CA PRO A 286 -18.27 -2.15 -5.64
C PRO A 286 -18.23 -1.42 -6.98
N VAL A 287 -19.36 -1.39 -7.71
CA VAL A 287 -19.47 -0.71 -9.00
C VAL A 287 -19.37 0.79 -8.79
N SER A 288 -20.17 1.36 -7.88
CA SER A 288 -20.13 2.77 -7.49
C SER A 288 -18.74 3.18 -7.01
N CYS A 289 -18.10 2.37 -6.16
CA CYS A 289 -16.73 2.63 -5.71
C CYS A 289 -15.72 2.72 -6.87
N SER A 290 -15.83 1.81 -7.85
CA SER A 290 -14.95 1.81 -9.03
C SER A 290 -15.22 2.99 -9.95
N ILE A 291 -16.47 3.42 -10.09
CA ILE A 291 -16.86 4.63 -10.84
C ILE A 291 -16.29 5.89 -10.16
N GLU A 292 -16.41 6.00 -8.84
CA GLU A 292 -15.87 7.15 -8.10
C GLU A 292 -14.34 7.18 -8.11
N ALA A 293 -13.67 6.04 -8.04
CA ALA A 293 -12.22 5.95 -8.23
C ALA A 293 -11.81 6.42 -9.66
N LEU A 294 -12.55 6.02 -10.70
CA LEU A 294 -12.30 6.45 -12.08
C LEU A 294 -12.51 7.96 -12.27
N LYS A 295 -13.58 8.51 -11.69
CA LYS A 295 -13.82 9.97 -11.68
C LYS A 295 -12.71 10.70 -10.92
N THR A 296 -12.30 10.18 -9.77
CA THR A 296 -11.23 10.76 -8.94
C THR A 296 -9.90 10.80 -9.69
N LEU A 297 -9.54 9.71 -10.40
CA LEU A 297 -8.36 9.66 -11.27
C LEU A 297 -8.40 10.73 -12.37
N MET A 298 -9.55 10.86 -13.03
CA MET A 298 -9.72 11.87 -14.07
C MET A 298 -9.63 13.29 -13.49
N LEU A 299 -10.21 13.53 -12.32
CA LEU A 299 -10.15 14.83 -11.64
C LEU A 299 -8.73 15.19 -11.19
N SER A 300 -8.00 14.23 -10.59
CA SER A 300 -6.65 14.46 -10.06
C SER A 300 -5.60 14.74 -11.15
N THR A 301 -5.87 14.28 -12.38
CA THR A 301 -5.02 14.53 -13.58
C THR A 301 -5.50 15.70 -14.44
N GLY A 302 -6.48 16.48 -13.98
CA GLY A 302 -6.94 17.69 -14.67
C GLY A 302 -8.01 17.46 -15.74
N TYR A 303 -8.63 16.29 -15.82
CA TYR A 303 -9.72 15.97 -16.74
C TYR A 303 -11.12 16.26 -16.18
N GLY A 304 -11.25 17.24 -15.28
CA GLY A 304 -12.55 17.62 -14.70
C GLY A 304 -13.61 17.99 -15.74
N ASP A 305 -13.22 18.71 -16.81
CA ASP A 305 -14.11 19.00 -17.93
C ASP A 305 -14.63 17.73 -18.63
N HIS A 306 -13.81 16.68 -18.72
CA HIS A 306 -14.23 15.41 -19.31
C HIS A 306 -15.26 14.73 -18.41
N VAL A 307 -14.99 14.71 -17.10
CA VAL A 307 -15.91 14.14 -16.09
C VAL A 307 -17.28 14.83 -16.14
N SER A 308 -17.31 16.17 -16.16
CA SER A 308 -18.56 16.92 -16.27
C SER A 308 -19.29 16.68 -17.59
N TYR A 309 -18.57 16.46 -18.69
CA TYR A 309 -19.18 16.18 -19.99
C TYR A 309 -19.79 14.78 -20.05
N VAL A 310 -19.10 13.76 -19.52
CA VAL A 310 -19.65 12.40 -19.37
C VAL A 310 -20.90 12.43 -18.49
N GLN A 311 -20.87 13.16 -17.37
CA GLN A 311 -22.04 13.33 -16.49
C GLN A 311 -23.22 13.98 -17.20
N LYS A 312 -22.98 15.05 -17.98
CA LYS A 312 -24.04 15.74 -18.73
C LYS A 312 -24.74 14.83 -19.75
N LEU A 313 -24.03 13.86 -20.29
CA LEU A 313 -24.54 12.91 -21.27
C LEU A 313 -25.07 11.62 -20.64
N GLY A 314 -25.10 11.53 -19.30
CA GLY A 314 -25.57 10.36 -18.56
C GLY A 314 -24.63 9.16 -18.66
N GLY A 315 -23.35 9.37 -18.99
CA GLY A 315 -22.43 8.28 -19.30
C GLY A 315 -22.03 7.45 -18.10
N TRP A 316 -22.03 8.01 -16.89
CA TRP A 316 -21.73 7.27 -15.67
C TRP A 316 -22.84 6.27 -15.35
N GLU A 317 -24.09 6.67 -15.54
CA GLU A 317 -25.27 5.82 -15.34
C GLU A 317 -25.33 4.70 -16.39
N LEU A 318 -24.89 4.96 -17.63
CA LEU A 318 -24.76 3.93 -18.66
C LEU A 318 -23.72 2.87 -18.30
N LEU A 319 -22.58 3.27 -17.71
CA LEU A 319 -21.55 2.33 -17.28
C LEU A 319 -22.03 1.35 -16.21
N THR A 320 -23.02 1.74 -15.40
CA THR A 320 -23.61 0.89 -14.35
C THR A 320 -24.74 -0.03 -14.83
N SER A 321 -25.27 0.18 -16.05
CA SER A 321 -26.36 -0.64 -16.59
C SER A 321 -25.79 -1.82 -17.39
N PRO A 322 -26.08 -3.08 -17.03
CA PRO A 322 -25.61 -4.25 -17.79
C PRO A 322 -25.97 -4.20 -19.27
N GLU A 323 -27.20 -3.79 -19.60
CA GLU A 323 -27.71 -3.76 -20.97
C GLU A 323 -27.07 -2.64 -21.81
N ARG A 324 -26.67 -1.55 -21.15
CA ARG A 324 -26.19 -0.32 -21.80
C ARG A 324 -24.72 -0.03 -21.50
N HIS A 325 -24.02 -0.94 -20.84
CA HIS A 325 -22.65 -0.78 -20.38
C HIS A 325 -21.72 -0.32 -21.52
N TYR A 326 -21.77 -1.01 -22.66
CA TYR A 326 -20.95 -0.66 -23.82
C TYR A 326 -21.31 0.68 -24.48
N GLU A 327 -22.55 1.18 -24.33
CA GLU A 327 -22.88 2.57 -24.71
C GLU A 327 -22.14 3.55 -23.80
N GLY A 328 -22.05 3.26 -22.50
CA GLY A 328 -21.28 4.03 -21.53
C GLY A 328 -19.78 4.03 -21.85
N VAL A 329 -19.21 2.85 -22.14
CA VAL A 329 -17.79 2.71 -22.57
C VAL A 329 -17.53 3.53 -23.84
N THR A 330 -18.41 3.43 -24.83
CA THR A 330 -18.33 4.20 -26.08
C THR A 330 -18.36 5.70 -25.81
N LEU A 331 -19.28 6.16 -24.95
CA LEU A 331 -19.44 7.57 -24.62
C LEU A 331 -18.22 8.14 -23.87
N LEU A 332 -17.65 7.37 -22.94
CA LEU A 332 -16.44 7.72 -22.22
C LEU A 332 -15.26 7.85 -23.20
N ALA A 333 -15.01 6.83 -24.03
CA ALA A 333 -13.95 6.83 -25.03
C ALA A 333 -14.10 7.99 -26.03
N ARG A 334 -15.32 8.21 -26.54
CA ARG A 334 -15.62 9.32 -27.45
C ARG A 334 -15.37 10.67 -26.81
N THR A 335 -15.68 10.83 -25.52
CA THR A 335 -15.39 12.07 -24.78
C THR A 335 -13.89 12.33 -24.72
N MET A 336 -13.08 11.30 -24.44
CA MET A 336 -11.62 11.38 -24.42
C MET A 336 -11.05 11.83 -25.78
N VAL A 337 -11.66 11.39 -26.88
CA VAL A 337 -11.27 11.79 -28.25
C VAL A 337 -11.70 13.23 -28.56
N ILE A 338 -12.97 13.58 -28.36
CA ILE A 338 -13.52 14.90 -28.70
C ILE A 338 -12.81 16.01 -27.91
N LYS A 339 -12.45 15.75 -26.66
CA LYS A 339 -11.78 16.73 -25.79
C LYS A 339 -10.24 16.66 -25.85
N ASN A 340 -9.67 15.92 -26.80
CA ASN A 340 -8.23 15.82 -27.04
C ASN A 340 -7.42 15.38 -25.80
N CYS A 341 -7.88 14.32 -25.11
CA CYS A 341 -7.14 13.77 -23.98
C CYS A 341 -5.73 13.34 -24.38
N TRP A 342 -4.73 13.81 -23.63
CA TRP A 342 -3.31 13.53 -23.91
C TRP A 342 -2.96 12.04 -23.74
N HIS A 343 -3.70 11.30 -22.91
CA HIS A 343 -3.45 9.88 -22.68
C HIS A 343 -4.08 8.96 -23.73
N ASN A 344 -4.75 9.46 -24.77
CA ASN A 344 -5.35 8.61 -25.81
C ASN A 344 -4.34 7.64 -26.45
N ARG A 345 -3.11 8.11 -26.73
CA ARG A 345 -2.02 7.27 -27.28
C ARG A 345 -1.51 6.25 -26.25
N PRO A 346 -1.08 6.66 -25.04
CA PRO A 346 -0.73 5.72 -23.96
C PRO A 346 -1.79 4.67 -23.65
N ILE A 347 -3.08 5.05 -23.59
CA ILE A 347 -4.19 4.12 -23.36
C ILE A 347 -4.28 3.11 -24.52
N PHE A 348 -4.20 3.57 -25.77
CA PHE A 348 -4.19 2.69 -26.93
C PHE A 348 -3.06 1.67 -26.86
N SER A 349 -1.82 2.12 -26.60
CA SER A 349 -0.66 1.23 -26.45
C SER A 349 -0.83 0.23 -25.29
N PHE A 350 -1.41 0.66 -24.17
CA PHE A 350 -1.71 -0.22 -23.05
C PHE A 350 -2.73 -1.29 -23.43
N ILE A 351 -3.83 -0.92 -24.11
CA ILE A 351 -4.83 -1.88 -24.58
C ILE A 351 -4.22 -2.91 -25.52
N ILE A 352 -3.37 -2.49 -26.47
CA ILE A 352 -2.67 -3.41 -27.38
C ILE A 352 -1.79 -4.39 -26.61
N SER A 353 -1.08 -3.94 -25.57
CA SER A 353 -0.31 -4.83 -24.71
C SER A 353 -1.18 -5.89 -24.01
N MET A 354 -2.39 -5.52 -23.57
CA MET A 354 -3.31 -6.47 -22.91
C MET A 354 -3.88 -7.49 -23.91
N LEU A 355 -4.19 -7.06 -25.13
CA LEU A 355 -4.76 -7.91 -26.18
C LEU A 355 -3.75 -8.87 -26.82
N GLN A 356 -2.49 -8.86 -26.39
CA GLN A 356 -1.54 -9.92 -26.73
C GLN A 356 -1.95 -11.28 -26.13
N ASP A 357 -2.66 -11.25 -25.01
CA ASP A 357 -3.30 -12.45 -24.45
C ASP A 357 -4.68 -12.64 -25.09
N LEU A 358 -4.79 -13.63 -25.97
CA LEU A 358 -6.04 -14.00 -26.65
C LEU A 358 -7.13 -14.51 -25.71
N ASN A 359 -6.82 -14.82 -24.44
CA ASN A 359 -7.82 -15.22 -23.44
C ASN A 359 -8.24 -14.06 -22.53
N TYR A 360 -7.93 -12.82 -22.90
CA TYR A 360 -8.24 -11.67 -22.07
C TYR A 360 -9.75 -11.48 -21.85
N ARG A 361 -10.20 -11.62 -20.59
CA ARG A 361 -11.63 -11.64 -20.21
C ARG A 361 -12.41 -10.38 -20.61
N ASN A 362 -11.76 -9.20 -20.54
CA ASN A 362 -12.38 -7.91 -20.83
C ASN A 362 -12.11 -7.40 -22.26
N HIS A 363 -11.84 -8.29 -23.22
CA HIS A 363 -11.52 -7.93 -24.61
C HIS A 363 -12.65 -7.14 -25.30
N LEU A 364 -13.93 -7.43 -25.01
CA LEU A 364 -15.06 -6.68 -25.58
C LEU A 364 -15.02 -5.20 -25.17
N THR A 365 -14.81 -4.90 -23.88
CA THR A 365 -14.63 -3.52 -23.40
C THR A 365 -13.43 -2.84 -24.06
N ALA A 366 -12.32 -3.56 -24.19
CA ALA A 366 -11.11 -3.06 -24.86
C ALA A 366 -11.40 -2.67 -26.32
N PHE A 367 -12.10 -3.52 -27.08
CA PHE A 367 -12.47 -3.25 -28.47
C PHE A 367 -13.46 -2.10 -28.61
N VAL A 368 -14.49 -2.04 -27.77
CA VAL A 368 -15.45 -0.92 -27.78
C VAL A 368 -14.73 0.41 -27.53
N PHE A 369 -13.86 0.46 -26.51
CA PHE A 369 -13.10 1.67 -26.18
C PHE A 369 -12.12 2.03 -27.31
N MET A 370 -11.36 1.06 -27.81
CA MET A 370 -10.38 1.24 -28.88
C MET A 370 -11.03 1.73 -30.19
N THR A 371 -12.22 1.25 -30.52
CA THR A 371 -12.96 1.67 -31.73
C THR A 371 -13.15 3.18 -31.77
N GLU A 372 -13.47 3.80 -30.64
CA GLU A 372 -13.60 5.26 -30.57
C GLU A 372 -12.23 5.94 -30.55
N LEU A 373 -11.23 5.40 -29.82
CA LEU A 373 -9.87 5.97 -29.80
C LEU A 373 -9.24 6.06 -31.20
N LEU A 374 -9.46 5.04 -32.04
CA LEU A 374 -8.93 5.00 -33.41
C LEU A 374 -9.45 6.14 -34.29
N ARG A 375 -10.54 6.83 -33.90
CA ARG A 375 -11.00 8.06 -34.58
C ARG A 375 -10.08 9.25 -34.36
N CYS A 376 -9.21 9.18 -33.35
CA CYS A 376 -8.18 10.20 -33.12
C CYS A 376 -7.04 9.99 -34.13
N PRO A 377 -6.73 10.99 -35.00
CA PRO A 377 -5.63 10.86 -35.96
C PRO A 377 -4.29 10.55 -35.30
N GLY A 378 -4.08 11.07 -34.08
CA GLY A 378 -2.87 10.81 -33.30
C GLY A 378 -2.74 9.34 -32.89
N VAL A 379 -3.84 8.67 -32.57
CA VAL A 379 -3.87 7.24 -32.23
C VAL A 379 -3.75 6.39 -33.48
N ALA A 380 -4.50 6.72 -34.54
CA ALA A 380 -4.40 6.01 -35.81
C ALA A 380 -2.95 6.02 -36.37
N ALA A 381 -2.20 7.11 -36.17
CA ALA A 381 -0.82 7.21 -36.63
C ALA A 381 0.18 6.26 -35.91
N ILE A 382 -0.16 5.74 -34.73
CA ILE A 382 0.72 4.82 -33.97
C ILE A 382 0.29 3.36 -34.09
N ALA A 383 -0.83 3.06 -34.75
CA ALA A 383 -1.26 1.70 -35.05
C ALA A 383 -0.46 1.16 -36.23
N ASP A 384 0.59 0.42 -35.92
CA ASP A 384 1.54 -0.17 -36.87
C ASP A 384 1.11 -1.57 -37.34
N GLU A 385 1.94 -2.21 -38.16
CA GLU A 385 1.69 -3.56 -38.68
C GLU A 385 1.61 -4.60 -37.56
N ALA A 386 2.42 -4.47 -36.50
CA ALA A 386 2.37 -5.35 -35.34
C ALA A 386 1.01 -5.25 -34.60
N THR A 387 0.50 -4.03 -34.45
CA THR A 387 -0.84 -3.77 -33.90
C THR A 387 -1.92 -4.44 -34.74
N LEU A 388 -1.83 -4.32 -36.08
CA LEU A 388 -2.78 -4.96 -36.98
C LEU A 388 -2.70 -6.49 -36.91
N HIS A 389 -1.50 -7.06 -36.71
CA HIS A 389 -1.33 -8.50 -36.56
C HIS A 389 -2.01 -9.02 -35.29
N ILE A 390 -1.81 -8.33 -34.15
CA ILE A 390 -2.51 -8.65 -32.90
C ILE A 390 -4.04 -8.64 -33.13
N LEU A 391 -4.58 -7.58 -33.75
CA LEU A 391 -6.02 -7.50 -34.04
C LEU A 391 -6.48 -8.56 -35.05
N ALA A 392 -5.63 -8.97 -35.99
CA ALA A 392 -5.93 -10.03 -36.95
C ALA A 392 -6.07 -11.40 -36.25
N ASP A 393 -5.24 -11.68 -35.25
CA ASP A 393 -5.31 -12.94 -34.48
C ASP A 393 -6.65 -13.06 -33.73
N TRP A 394 -7.24 -11.95 -33.30
CA TRP A 394 -8.57 -11.95 -32.68
C TRP A 394 -9.72 -12.31 -33.64
N PHE A 395 -9.55 -12.23 -34.96
CA PHE A 395 -10.56 -12.72 -35.91
C PHE A 395 -10.70 -14.25 -35.91
N GLN A 396 -9.76 -14.97 -35.28
CA GLN A 396 -9.88 -16.41 -35.08
C GLN A 396 -10.94 -16.78 -34.03
N HIS A 397 -11.39 -15.83 -33.21
CA HIS A 397 -12.49 -16.05 -32.29
C HIS A 397 -13.82 -16.16 -33.05
N GLU A 398 -14.57 -17.25 -32.80
CA GLU A 398 -15.86 -17.51 -33.45
C GLU A 398 -17.01 -16.65 -32.89
N GLU A 399 -16.76 -15.87 -31.83
CA GLU A 399 -17.78 -15.02 -31.23
C GLU A 399 -18.20 -13.87 -32.15
N LEU A 400 -19.46 -13.89 -32.59
CA LEU A 400 -20.02 -12.91 -33.53
C LEU A 400 -19.89 -11.45 -33.05
N THR A 401 -20.02 -11.22 -31.74
CA THR A 401 -19.88 -9.88 -31.14
C THR A 401 -18.47 -9.34 -31.34
N THR A 402 -17.46 -10.16 -31.06
CA THR A 402 -16.04 -9.85 -31.22
C THR A 402 -15.71 -9.56 -32.68
N VAL A 403 -16.13 -10.43 -33.61
CA VAL A 403 -15.92 -10.22 -35.06
C VAL A 403 -16.56 -8.92 -35.53
N LYS A 404 -17.79 -8.61 -35.08
CA LYS A 404 -18.48 -7.36 -35.44
C LYS A 404 -17.71 -6.13 -34.96
N LEU A 405 -17.19 -6.14 -33.73
CA LEU A 405 -16.40 -5.03 -33.18
C LEU A 405 -15.07 -4.87 -33.93
N LEU A 406 -14.37 -5.98 -34.23
CA LEU A 406 -13.15 -5.97 -35.02
C LEU A 406 -13.38 -5.35 -36.41
N LEU A 407 -14.45 -5.74 -37.11
CA LEU A 407 -14.83 -5.12 -38.39
C LEU A 407 -15.10 -3.62 -38.25
N GLN A 408 -15.79 -3.19 -37.18
CA GLN A 408 -16.03 -1.77 -36.92
C GLN A 408 -14.74 -0.99 -36.66
N MET A 409 -13.77 -1.58 -35.95
CA MET A 409 -12.45 -1.00 -35.76
C MET A 409 -11.72 -0.84 -37.09
N VAL A 410 -11.68 -1.88 -37.93
CA VAL A 410 -11.05 -1.83 -39.25
C VAL A 410 -11.68 -0.74 -40.13
N VAL A 411 -13.02 -0.67 -40.18
CA VAL A 411 -13.72 0.40 -40.93
C VAL A 411 -13.40 1.79 -40.38
N THR A 412 -13.29 1.92 -39.06
CA THR A 412 -12.97 3.20 -38.42
C THR A 412 -11.53 3.61 -38.71
N PHE A 413 -10.59 2.67 -38.63
CA PHE A 413 -9.18 2.88 -38.91
C PHE A 413 -8.93 3.21 -40.38
N ALA A 414 -9.58 2.51 -41.32
CA ALA A 414 -9.43 2.73 -42.76
C ALA A 414 -9.81 4.16 -43.20
N LYS A 415 -10.69 4.84 -42.48
CA LYS A 415 -11.08 6.25 -42.76
C LYS A 415 -9.91 7.23 -42.59
N HIS A 416 -8.86 6.87 -41.88
CA HIS A 416 -7.67 7.71 -41.72
C HIS A 416 -6.73 7.71 -42.93
N GLY A 417 -7.05 6.96 -43.99
CA GLY A 417 -6.48 7.17 -45.33
C GLY A 417 -5.01 6.80 -45.54
N ASN A 418 -4.33 6.23 -44.53
CA ASN A 418 -2.90 5.91 -44.59
C ASN A 418 -2.57 4.45 -44.96
N MET A 419 -3.52 3.66 -45.47
CA MET A 419 -3.23 2.31 -45.99
C MET A 419 -2.68 2.32 -47.44
N VAL A 420 -1.98 3.38 -47.83
CA VAL A 420 -1.22 3.41 -49.10
C VAL A 420 0.22 3.76 -48.77
N ARG A 421 0.97 2.76 -48.33
CA ARG A 421 2.40 2.64 -48.62
C ARG A 421 2.85 1.20 -48.53
#